data_AF-A0A061J2Z7-F1
#
_entry.id   AF-A0A061J2Z7-F1
#
_cell.length_a   1.000
_cell.length_b   1.000
_cell.length_c   1.000
_cell.angle_alpha   90.00
_cell.angle_beta   90.00
_cell.angle_gamma   90.00
#
_symmetry.space_group_name_H-M   'P 1'
#
loop_
_entity.id
_entity.type
_entity.pdbx_description
1 polymer ?
#
loop_
_entity_poly.entity_id
_entity_poly.type
_entity_poly.pdbx_seq_one_letter_code
_entity_poly.pdbx_strand_id
1 'polypeptide(L)' 'MNAPVLVALEGETDPLTIAQKELREGVIPLIIRRVLPDNTYEDWRISELDIDFDRPADERYTNI' A
#
# COMPACT_ATOMS: atom_id res chain seq x y z
N MET A 1 14.74 5.46 5.49
CA MET A 1 13.84 6.59 5.81
C MET A 1 13.01 6.18 7.02
N ASN A 2 13.32 6.69 8.22
CA ASN A 2 12.83 6.22 9.54
C ASN A 2 11.41 6.73 9.87
N ALA A 3 10.43 6.43 9.00
CA ALA A 3 9.04 6.76 9.26
C ALA A 3 8.49 5.95 10.46
N PRO A 4 7.56 6.51 11.26
CA PRO A 4 6.91 5.74 12.33
C PRO A 4 6.16 4.54 11.77
N VAL A 5 6.36 3.37 12.38
CA VAL A 5 5.59 2.16 12.10
C VAL A 5 4.27 2.21 12.88
N LEU A 6 3.16 1.86 12.23
CA LEU A 6 1.82 1.95 12.78
C LEU A 6 1.24 0.61 13.27
N VAL A 7 1.95 -0.49 13.03
CA VAL A 7 1.60 -1.84 13.51
C VAL A 7 2.59 -2.34 14.55
N ALA A 8 2.20 -3.34 15.33
CA ALA A 8 3.10 -4.00 16.26
C ALA A 8 4.13 -4.86 15.52
N LEU A 9 5.41 -4.65 15.81
CA LEU A 9 6.50 -5.48 15.31
C LEU A 9 6.65 -6.73 16.18
N GLU A 10 6.66 -7.90 15.55
CA GLU A 10 6.80 -9.24 16.12
C GLU A 10 8.14 -9.89 15.71
N GLY A 11 9.13 -9.06 15.39
CA GLY A 11 10.46 -9.48 14.94
C GLY A 11 10.73 -9.17 13.46
N GLU A 12 9.79 -8.57 12.74
CA GLU A 12 10.02 -8.09 11.39
C GLU A 12 11.00 -6.90 11.41
N THR A 13 12.07 -7.02 10.64
CA THR A 13 13.05 -5.95 10.43
C THR A 13 13.08 -5.45 8.99
N ASP A 14 12.54 -6.24 8.07
CA ASP A 14 12.51 -5.93 6.65
C ASP A 14 11.40 -4.89 6.36
N PRO A 15 11.73 -3.73 5.76
CA PRO A 15 10.75 -2.67 5.52
C PRO A 15 9.57 -3.09 4.63
N LEU A 16 9.80 -3.96 3.63
CA LEU A 16 8.74 -4.43 2.74
C LEU A 16 7.75 -5.31 3.51
N THR A 17 8.26 -6.19 4.35
CA THR A 17 7.45 -7.05 5.22
C THR A 17 6.61 -6.23 6.20
N ILE A 18 7.20 -5.18 6.81
CA ILE A 18 6.47 -4.26 7.70
C ILE A 18 5.36 -3.53 6.93
N ALA A 19 5.66 -2.96 5.76
CA ALA A 19 4.67 -2.28 4.93
C ALA A 19 3.53 -3.21 4.48
N GLN A 20 3.83 -4.47 4.16
CA GLN A 20 2.80 -5.47 3.85
C GLN A 20 1.90 -5.76 5.06
N LYS A 21 2.43 -5.77 6.28
CA LYS A 21 1.65 -5.91 7.51
C LYS A 21 0.74 -4.70 7.72
N GLU A 22 1.27 -3.49 7.58
CA GLU A 22 0.48 -2.25 7.64
C GLU A 22 -0.65 -2.22 6.58
N LEU A 23 -0.38 -2.72 5.37
CA LEU A 23 -1.37 -2.82 4.29
C LEU A 23 -2.51 -3.77 4.66
N ARG A 24 -2.19 -4.95 5.22
CA ARG A 24 -3.19 -5.93 5.66
C ARG A 24 -4.03 -5.43 6.82
N GLU A 25 -3.45 -4.65 7.73
CA GLU A 25 -4.18 -4.03 8.85
C GLU A 25 -4.93 -2.76 8.45
N GLY A 26 -4.74 -2.27 7.21
CA GLY A 26 -5.45 -1.11 6.67
C GLY A 26 -5.04 0.22 7.30
N VAL A 27 -3.86 0.30 7.93
CA VAL A 27 -3.41 1.48 8.70
C VAL A 27 -2.44 2.38 7.95
N ILE A 28 -2.08 2.05 6.70
CA ILE A 28 -1.17 2.86 5.88
C ILE A 28 -1.74 4.28 5.69
N PRO A 29 -1.02 5.35 6.09
CA PRO A 29 -1.53 6.72 6.09
C PRO A 29 -1.26 7.40 4.74
N LEU A 30 -1.61 6.74 3.64
CA LEU A 30 -1.40 7.24 2.28
C LEU A 30 -2.73 7.48 1.55
N ILE A 31 -2.69 8.43 0.62
CA ILE A 31 -3.79 8.76 -0.30
C ILE A 31 -3.28 8.57 -1.73
N ILE A 32 -4.03 7.83 -2.54
CA ILE A 32 -3.80 7.72 -3.97
C ILE A 32 -4.61 8.80 -4.68
N ARG A 33 -3.93 9.66 -5.42
CA ARG A 33 -4.56 10.58 -6.37
C ARG A 33 -4.65 9.93 -7.75
N ARG A 34 -5.86 9.63 -8.20
CA ARG A 34 -6.15 9.08 -9.53
C ARG A 34 -6.51 10.21 -10.48
N VAL A 35 -5.58 10.58 -11.36
CA VAL A 35 -5.81 11.61 -12.39
C VAL A 35 -6.64 11.02 -13.53
N LEU A 36 -7.72 11.69 -13.90
CA LEU A 36 -8.64 11.30 -14.96
C LEU A 36 -8.21 11.90 -16.32
N PRO A 37 -8.70 11.36 -17.46
CA PRO A 37 -8.31 11.85 -18.79
C PRO A 37 -8.65 13.31 -19.08
N ASP A 38 -9.59 13.89 -18.34
CA ASP A 38 -9.98 15.31 -18.43
C ASP A 38 -9.14 16.24 -17.53
N ASN A 39 -8.05 15.73 -16.96
CA ASN A 39 -7.18 16.39 -15.97
C ASN A 39 -7.81 16.69 -14.61
N THR A 40 -9.02 16.18 -14.33
CA THR A 40 -9.55 16.15 -12.97
C THR A 40 -8.92 14.99 -12.17
N TYR A 41 -9.23 14.88 -10.88
CA TYR A 41 -8.69 13.81 -10.06
C TYR A 41 -9.64 13.37 -8.94
N GLU A 42 -9.45 12.13 -8.50
CA GLU A 42 -10.08 11.57 -7.31
C GLU A 42 -9.00 11.18 -6.29
N ASP A 43 -9.19 11.60 -5.04
CA ASP A 43 -8.31 11.23 -3.93
C ASP A 43 -8.97 10.09 -3.14
N TRP A 44 -8.29 8.95 -3.06
CA TRP A 44 -8.74 7.75 -2.37
C TRP A 44 -7.76 7.40 -1.26
N ARG A 45 -8.24 7.23 -0.02
CA ARG A 45 -7.37 6.68 1.04
C ARG A 45 -7.09 5.21 0.75
N ILE A 46 -5.90 4.72 1.09
CA ILE A 46 -5.60 3.28 0.98
C ILE A 46 -6.63 2.44 1.74
N SER A 47 -7.06 2.91 2.92
CA SER A 47 -8.09 2.28 3.76
C SER A 47 -9.47 2.16 3.09
N GLU A 48 -9.74 2.89 2.02
CA GLU A 48 -11.01 2.89 1.29
C GLU A 48 -10.99 1.95 0.06
N LEU A 49 -9.82 1.39 -0.28
CA LEU A 49 -9.65 0.55 -1.46
C LEU A 49 -9.75 -0.93 -1.10
N ASP A 50 -10.43 -1.69 -1.96
CA ASP A 50 -10.40 -3.15 -1.88
C ASP A 50 -9.04 -3.67 -2.36
N ILE A 51 -8.42 -4.49 -1.53
CA ILE A 51 -7.09 -5.07 -1.80
C ILE A 51 -7.26 -6.56 -2.07
N ASP A 52 -6.83 -6.98 -3.25
CA ASP A 52 -6.78 -8.39 -3.65
C ASP A 52 -5.42 -8.97 -3.25
N PHE A 53 -5.41 -9.75 -2.16
CA PHE A 53 -4.20 -10.44 -1.67
C PHE A 53 -3.96 -11.80 -2.33
N ASP A 54 -4.95 -12.33 -3.06
CA ASP A 54 -4.89 -13.66 -3.68
C ASP A 54 -4.44 -13.59 -5.14
N ARG A 55 -4.44 -12.39 -5.73
CA ARG A 55 -3.91 -12.17 -7.08
C ARG A 55 -2.43 -12.58 -7.13
N PRO A 56 -2.06 -13.55 -7.99
CA PRO A 56 -0.66 -13.91 -8.17
C PRO A 56 0.12 -12.69 -8.68
N ALA A 57 1.36 -12.55 -8.21
CA ALA A 57 2.26 -11.51 -8.69
C ALA A 57 2.38 -11.64 -10.22
N ASP A 58 1.76 -10.72 -10.92
CA ASP A 58 1.74 -10.67 -12.37
C ASP A 58 3.10 -10.15 -12.83
N GLU A 59 3.82 -10.97 -13.60
CA GLU A 59 5.19 -10.68 -14.08
C GLU A 59 5.30 -9.32 -14.80
N ARG A 60 4.18 -8.79 -15.31
CA ARG A 60 4.12 -7.45 -15.92
C ARG A 60 4.48 -6.32 -14.95
N TYR A 61 4.39 -6.53 -13.64
CA TYR A 61 4.67 -5.53 -12.60
C TYR A 61 5.95 -5.83 -11.80
N THR A 62 6.63 -6.95 -12.07
CA THR A 62 7.89 -7.33 -11.41
C THR A 62 9.13 -6.74 -12.12
N ASN A 63 8.93 -5.93 -13.16
CA ASN A 63 10.02 -5.21 -13.84
C ASN A 63 10.40 -3.93 -13.07
N ILE A 64 11.11 -4.12 -11.95
CA ILE A 64 11.98 -3.11 -11.35
C ILE A 64 13.37 -3.71 -11.23
#